data_AF-A0A9P4G8J6-F1
#
_entry.id   AF-A0A9P4G8J6-F1
#
_cell.length_a   1.000
_cell.length_b   1.000
_cell.length_c   1.000
_cell.angle_alpha   90.00
_cell.angle_beta   90.00
_cell.angle_gamma   90.00
#
_symmetry.space_group_name_H-M   'P 1'
#
loop_
_entity.id
_entity.type
_entity.pdbx_description
1 polymer ?
#
loop_
_entity_poly.entity_id
_entity_poly.type
_entity_poly.pdbx_seq_one_letter_code
_entity_poly.pdbx_strand_id
1 'polypeptide(L)'
;MDDDNIVIARIPNPNAGPPFKTTASEVATMDFARTVLEIPVPRVLSWSGDAENPVESEYILMEEATGTQLGEVWDVMELHNKLKIVDDIVAIERKFLSLSFTRYGNLYFAKDAFPGCEKAELVGDVPQSLRKLVADRFVIGPVVDRGFWHRERASMSIDRGPWKSPQDYLRAIGLREIAWIGSHAAQKPSSSLLPTSEAQRTPESHVALYRKFLDVAEYLLPKGEQSRPTLWHWDIHAPNIFVYEDHVTSLIDWQDTWVGPLFLQARHSRLVHYNGELMTKLPESYNALEDEDEKLRVRIQVEKSIVLWTYETETKKMNPILHDIPHIIQGRTRRDTVDFSANTWDEDIIPFRQCLIRIARHWNEFSTDIPCPIEFTDEEIKAHLLDGESWNENADFWDSLQGFVYRDGWTSNENYEQALEMFAQIREQGLQSLSGEERSAFEERTRWAVRKPE
;
A
#
# COMPACT_ATOMS: atom_id res chain seq x y z
N MET A 1 -19.59 1.59 -30.72
CA MET A 1 -18.78 0.58 -31.42
C MET A 1 -19.75 -0.54 -31.73
N ASP A 2 -19.95 -0.85 -33.01
CA ASP A 2 -20.90 -1.89 -33.48
C ASP A 2 -20.13 -3.16 -33.89
N ASP A 3 -19.08 -3.50 -33.13
CA ASP A 3 -18.16 -4.62 -33.39
C ASP A 3 -18.18 -5.68 -32.27
N ASP A 4 -19.19 -5.62 -31.38
CA ASP A 4 -19.38 -6.49 -30.21
C ASP A 4 -18.23 -6.50 -29.19
N ASN A 5 -17.26 -5.58 -29.30
CA ASN A 5 -16.17 -5.46 -28.34
C ASN A 5 -16.62 -4.78 -27.04
N ILE A 6 -16.24 -5.36 -25.90
CA ILE A 6 -16.45 -4.78 -24.57
C ILE A 6 -15.30 -3.82 -24.25
N VAL A 7 -15.65 -2.62 -23.82
CA VAL A 7 -14.71 -1.58 -23.39
C VAL A 7 -15.00 -1.22 -21.93
N ILE A 8 -13.95 -1.18 -21.13
CA ILE A 8 -14.02 -0.75 -19.74
C ILE A 8 -13.73 0.75 -19.68
N ALA A 9 -14.66 1.51 -19.10
CA ALA A 9 -14.48 2.92 -18.79
C ALA A 9 -14.22 3.07 -17.29
N ARG A 10 -13.07 3.66 -16.94
CA ARG A 10 -12.70 4.00 -15.56
C ARG A 10 -12.75 5.51 -15.39
N ILE A 11 -13.46 5.95 -14.36
CA ILE A 11 -13.56 7.35 -13.94
C ILE A 11 -13.01 7.40 -12.51
N PRO A 12 -12.00 8.23 -12.23
CA PRO A 12 -11.42 8.30 -10.91
C PRO A 12 -12.43 8.91 -9.92
N ASN A 13 -12.44 8.37 -8.70
CA ASN A 13 -13.18 9.00 -7.62
C ASN A 13 -12.53 10.35 -7.25
N PRO A 14 -13.27 11.33 -6.72
CA PRO A 14 -12.72 12.64 -6.33
C PRO A 14 -11.55 12.59 -5.33
N ASN A 15 -11.37 11.46 -4.64
CA ASN A 15 -10.29 11.20 -3.68
C ASN A 15 -9.14 10.34 -4.26
N ALA A 16 -9.13 10.03 -5.56
CA ALA A 16 -8.12 9.18 -6.21
C ALA A 16 -6.71 9.80 -6.23
N GLY A 17 -6.58 11.10 -5.94
CA GLY A 17 -5.30 11.78 -5.83
C GLY A 17 -5.28 13.09 -6.61
N PRO A 18 -4.08 13.61 -6.93
CA PRO A 18 -3.96 14.84 -7.70
C PRO A 18 -4.56 14.69 -9.10
N PRO A 19 -5.48 15.61 -9.50
CA PRO A 19 -6.00 15.67 -10.87
C PRO A 19 -4.88 15.67 -11.90
N PHE A 20 -5.18 15.10 -13.07
CA PHE A 20 -4.29 14.79 -14.18
C PHE A 20 -3.19 13.79 -13.84
N LYS A 21 -2.49 13.95 -12.71
CA LYS A 21 -1.29 13.17 -12.39
C LYS A 21 -1.61 11.71 -12.08
N THR A 22 -2.66 11.43 -11.30
CA THR A 22 -3.05 10.04 -11.01
C THR A 22 -3.36 9.28 -12.29
N THR A 23 -4.26 9.81 -13.13
CA THR A 23 -4.65 9.18 -14.40
C THR A 23 -3.50 9.10 -15.40
N ALA A 24 -2.73 10.18 -15.57
CA ALA A 24 -1.58 10.19 -16.49
C ALA A 24 -0.51 9.18 -16.07
N SER A 25 -0.29 9.03 -14.75
CA SER A 25 0.69 8.06 -14.26
C SER A 25 0.24 6.62 -14.44
N GLU A 26 -1.03 6.34 -14.13
CA GLU A 26 -1.60 5.00 -14.31
C GLU A 26 -1.49 4.55 -15.77
N VAL A 27 -1.90 5.40 -16.72
CA VAL A 27 -1.85 5.06 -18.14
C VAL A 27 -0.41 4.85 -18.63
N ALA A 28 0.53 5.71 -18.23
CA ALA A 28 1.93 5.57 -18.61
C ALA A 28 2.55 4.29 -18.05
N THR A 29 2.20 3.94 -16.80
CA THR A 29 2.64 2.70 -16.16
C THR A 29 2.06 1.47 -16.86
N MET A 30 0.77 1.47 -17.22
CA MET A 30 0.15 0.38 -17.98
C MET A 30 0.84 0.15 -19.33
N ASP A 31 1.12 1.23 -20.07
CA ASP A 31 1.83 1.15 -21.37
C ASP A 31 3.28 0.69 -21.20
N PHE A 32 3.98 1.14 -20.15
CA PHE A 32 5.33 0.67 -19.83
C PHE A 32 5.33 -0.82 -19.46
N ALA A 33 4.44 -1.25 -18.57
CA ALA A 33 4.30 -2.65 -18.19
C ALA A 33 4.02 -3.54 -19.40
N ARG A 34 3.11 -3.12 -20.29
CA ARG A 34 2.75 -3.88 -21.50
C ARG A 34 3.86 -3.88 -22.56
N THR A 35 4.43 -2.72 -22.88
CA THR A 35 5.31 -2.58 -24.06
C THR A 35 6.80 -2.68 -23.77
N VAL A 36 7.21 -2.46 -22.51
CA VAL A 36 8.61 -2.52 -22.08
C VAL A 36 8.89 -3.75 -21.22
N LEU A 37 8.03 -4.05 -20.24
CA LEU A 37 8.19 -5.22 -19.37
C LEU A 37 7.54 -6.49 -19.94
N GLU A 38 6.72 -6.36 -20.98
CA GLU A 38 5.94 -7.45 -21.58
C GLU A 38 5.03 -8.16 -20.57
N ILE A 39 4.51 -7.43 -19.58
CA ILE A 39 3.53 -7.91 -18.62
C ILE A 39 2.13 -7.83 -19.28
N PRO A 40 1.28 -8.85 -19.11
CA PRO A 40 -0.08 -8.80 -19.63
C PRO A 40 -0.90 -7.74 -18.88
N VAL A 41 -1.30 -6.69 -19.59
CA VAL A 41 -2.08 -5.55 -19.07
C VAL A 41 -3.14 -5.18 -20.11
N PRO A 42 -4.39 -4.84 -19.76
CA PRO A 42 -5.37 -4.43 -20.75
C PRO A 42 -4.89 -3.19 -21.51
N ARG A 43 -5.08 -3.16 -22.83
CA ARG A 43 -4.61 -2.04 -23.62
C ARG A 43 -5.48 -0.81 -23.37
N VAL A 44 -4.85 0.30 -23.04
CA VAL A 44 -5.52 1.60 -23.01
C VAL A 44 -5.85 2.03 -24.44
N LEU A 45 -7.14 2.28 -24.69
CA LEU A 45 -7.68 2.66 -25.99
C LEU A 45 -7.73 4.19 -26.14
N SER A 46 -8.13 4.88 -25.07
CA SER A 46 -8.18 6.34 -24.99
C SER A 46 -8.15 6.76 -23.52
N TRP A 47 -7.69 7.96 -23.22
CA TRP A 47 -7.77 8.53 -21.87
C TRP A 47 -7.78 10.05 -21.95
N SER A 48 -8.29 10.70 -20.91
CA SER A 48 -8.15 12.14 -20.69
C SER A 48 -7.83 12.39 -19.23
N GLY A 49 -6.74 13.11 -18.98
CA GLY A 49 -6.43 13.63 -17.64
C GLY A 49 -6.99 15.03 -17.39
N ASP A 50 -7.74 15.59 -18.35
CA ASP A 50 -8.44 16.87 -18.22
C ASP A 50 -9.94 16.63 -18.13
N ALA A 51 -10.60 17.30 -17.19
CA ALA A 51 -12.05 17.29 -17.05
C ALA A 51 -12.76 18.18 -18.09
N GLU A 52 -12.05 19.04 -18.82
CA GLU A 52 -12.55 19.81 -19.96
C GLU A 52 -12.75 18.92 -21.20
N ASN A 53 -13.57 17.87 -21.06
CA ASN A 53 -13.95 16.96 -22.12
C ASN A 53 -15.45 16.61 -22.00
N PRO A 54 -16.09 15.97 -23.02
CA PRO A 54 -17.53 15.68 -22.99
C PRO A 54 -18.04 14.81 -21.82
N VAL A 55 -17.14 14.11 -21.11
CA VAL A 55 -17.47 13.31 -19.91
C VAL A 55 -17.46 14.19 -18.65
N GLU A 56 -16.92 15.41 -18.72
CA GLU A 56 -16.76 16.36 -17.61
C GLU A 56 -15.93 15.79 -16.44
N SER A 57 -15.11 14.77 -16.73
CA SER A 57 -14.26 14.09 -15.77
C SER A 57 -13.07 13.44 -16.48
N GLU A 58 -12.01 13.19 -15.72
CA GLU A 58 -10.92 12.34 -16.15
C GLU A 58 -11.44 10.93 -16.46
N TYR A 59 -10.82 10.26 -17.42
CA TYR A 59 -11.21 8.90 -17.77
C TYR A 59 -10.07 8.08 -18.37
N ILE A 60 -10.20 6.76 -18.26
CA ILE A 60 -9.42 5.77 -19.00
C ILE A 60 -10.41 4.82 -19.67
N LEU A 61 -10.35 4.71 -20.99
CA LEU A 61 -11.02 3.67 -21.78
C LEU A 61 -10.00 2.60 -22.12
N MET A 62 -10.28 1.35 -21.79
CA MET A 62 -9.36 0.24 -22.00
C MET A 62 -10.10 -1.03 -22.42
N GLU A 63 -9.36 -1.99 -22.97
CA GLU A 63 -9.86 -3.33 -23.24
C GLU A 63 -10.34 -4.00 -21.95
N GLU A 64 -11.32 -4.89 -22.06
CA GLU A 64 -11.66 -5.81 -20.99
C GLU A 64 -10.49 -6.77 -20.72
N ALA A 65 -10.22 -7.04 -19.44
CA ALA A 65 -9.21 -8.01 -19.05
C ALA A 65 -9.61 -9.41 -19.53
N THR A 66 -8.76 -10.05 -20.32
CA THR A 66 -9.05 -11.37 -20.89
C THR A 66 -8.99 -12.46 -19.83
N GLY A 67 -10.01 -13.32 -19.76
CA GLY A 67 -10.05 -14.48 -18.88
C GLY A 67 -11.04 -14.33 -17.74
N THR A 68 -10.91 -15.17 -16.71
CA THR A 68 -11.71 -15.12 -15.48
C THR A 68 -10.88 -14.54 -14.35
N GLN A 69 -11.50 -13.75 -13.47
CA GLN A 69 -10.83 -13.22 -12.29
C GLN A 69 -10.37 -14.39 -11.39
N LEU A 70 -9.09 -14.41 -11.00
CA LEU A 70 -8.51 -15.52 -10.25
C LEU A 70 -9.22 -15.74 -8.92
N GLY A 71 -9.71 -14.68 -8.27
CA GLY A 71 -10.47 -14.76 -7.03
C GLY A 71 -11.74 -15.61 -7.12
N GLU A 72 -12.37 -15.71 -8.29
CA GLU A 72 -13.59 -16.51 -8.47
C GLU A 72 -13.30 -18.01 -8.60
N VAL A 73 -12.10 -18.37 -9.05
CA VAL A 73 -11.74 -19.75 -9.40
C VAL A 73 -10.66 -20.34 -8.50
N TRP A 74 -9.92 -19.53 -7.73
CA TRP A 74 -8.77 -19.96 -6.95
C TRP A 74 -9.10 -21.09 -5.99
N ASP A 75 -10.16 -20.97 -5.19
CA ASP A 75 -10.45 -21.95 -4.14
C ASP A 75 -10.84 -23.33 -4.69
N VAL A 76 -11.42 -23.38 -5.89
CA VAL A 76 -11.84 -24.62 -6.57
C VAL A 76 -10.81 -25.14 -7.58
N MET A 77 -9.74 -24.38 -7.85
CA MET A 77 -8.69 -24.74 -8.79
C MET A 77 -7.83 -25.88 -8.25
N GLU A 78 -7.51 -26.85 -9.11
CA GLU A 78 -6.62 -27.96 -8.75
C GLU A 78 -5.21 -27.46 -8.41
N LEU A 79 -4.55 -28.11 -7.45
CA LEU A 79 -3.20 -27.73 -7.00
C LEU A 79 -2.21 -27.58 -8.17
N HIS A 80 -2.19 -28.49 -9.13
CA HIS A 80 -1.26 -28.40 -10.26
C HIS A 80 -1.43 -27.10 -11.07
N ASN A 81 -2.67 -26.63 -11.23
CA ASN A 81 -2.96 -25.38 -11.93
C ASN A 81 -2.60 -24.16 -11.08
N LYS A 82 -2.84 -24.20 -9.76
CA LYS A 82 -2.35 -23.17 -8.82
C LYS A 82 -0.83 -22.99 -8.93
N LEU A 83 -0.08 -24.08 -9.10
CA LEU A 83 1.38 -24.01 -9.25
C LEU A 83 1.81 -23.32 -10.56
N LYS A 84 1.07 -23.51 -11.67
CA LYS A 84 1.33 -22.76 -12.91
C LYS A 84 1.13 -21.25 -12.72
N ILE A 85 0.07 -20.86 -12.00
CA ILE A 85 -0.18 -19.45 -11.66
C ILE A 85 0.94 -18.89 -10.78
N VAL A 86 1.46 -19.67 -9.82
CA VAL A 86 2.64 -19.29 -9.03
C VAL A 86 3.85 -19.06 -9.93
N ASP A 87 4.12 -19.96 -10.88
CA ASP A 87 5.23 -19.80 -11.84
C ASP A 87 5.09 -18.51 -12.68
N ASP A 88 3.87 -18.21 -13.15
CA ASP A 88 3.57 -16.99 -13.89
C ASP A 88 3.79 -15.73 -13.04
N ILE A 89 3.37 -15.74 -11.77
CA ILE A 89 3.61 -14.63 -10.82
C ILE A 89 5.11 -14.41 -10.65
N VAL A 90 5.89 -15.47 -10.40
CA VAL A 90 7.36 -15.37 -10.24
C VAL A 90 8.01 -14.83 -11.52
N ALA A 91 7.49 -15.20 -12.69
CA ALA A 91 7.95 -14.68 -13.98
C ALA A 91 7.62 -13.18 -14.17
N ILE A 92 6.44 -12.73 -13.71
CA ILE A 92 6.05 -11.31 -13.72
C ILE A 92 6.94 -10.49 -12.76
N GLU A 93 7.17 -10.98 -11.55
CA GLU A 93 8.10 -10.36 -10.59
C GLU A 93 9.51 -10.23 -11.18
N ARG A 94 9.97 -11.25 -11.90
CA ARG A 94 11.26 -11.21 -12.62
C ARG A 94 11.31 -10.10 -13.67
N LYS A 95 10.21 -9.87 -14.38
CA LYS A 95 10.09 -8.76 -15.35
C LYS A 95 10.22 -7.42 -14.65
N PHE A 96 9.55 -7.18 -13.53
CA PHE A 96 9.75 -5.96 -12.73
C PHE A 96 11.20 -5.79 -12.28
N LEU A 97 11.85 -6.87 -11.83
CA LEU A 97 13.25 -6.85 -11.38
C LEU A 97 14.28 -6.74 -12.52
N SER A 98 13.85 -6.85 -13.78
CA SER A 98 14.77 -6.77 -14.93
C SER A 98 15.27 -5.35 -15.21
N LEU A 99 14.52 -4.34 -14.75
CA LEU A 99 14.83 -2.92 -14.96
C LEU A 99 14.90 -2.17 -13.63
N SER A 100 15.75 -1.16 -13.59
CA SER A 100 15.89 -0.22 -12.48
C SER A 100 16.12 1.18 -13.04
N PHE A 101 15.64 2.20 -12.33
CA PHE A 101 15.71 3.59 -12.77
C PHE A 101 16.80 4.39 -12.03
N THR A 102 17.04 5.64 -12.45
CA THR A 102 17.92 6.58 -11.73
C THR A 102 17.18 7.45 -10.71
N ARG A 103 15.84 7.39 -10.68
CA ARG A 103 14.98 8.23 -9.86
C ARG A 103 13.86 7.43 -9.21
N TYR A 104 13.43 7.89 -8.04
CA TYR A 104 12.22 7.42 -7.36
C TYR A 104 11.07 8.39 -7.61
N GLY A 105 9.90 7.89 -8.01
CA GLY A 105 8.75 8.72 -8.35
C GLY A 105 7.74 7.97 -9.22
N ASN A 106 6.70 8.67 -9.67
CA ASN A 106 5.69 8.09 -10.56
C ASN A 106 6.13 8.22 -12.03
N LEU A 107 5.76 7.23 -12.86
CA LEU A 107 6.06 7.23 -14.30
C LEU A 107 4.97 8.01 -15.04
N TYR A 108 5.35 8.80 -16.05
CA TYR A 108 4.44 9.53 -16.94
C TYR A 108 4.96 9.46 -18.38
N PHE A 109 4.12 9.77 -19.38
CA PHE A 109 4.62 9.96 -20.74
C PHE A 109 5.41 11.25 -20.88
N ALA A 110 6.48 11.22 -21.67
CA ALA A 110 7.31 12.40 -21.94
C ALA A 110 6.55 13.53 -22.65
N LYS A 111 5.55 13.20 -23.47
CA LYS A 111 4.68 14.19 -24.15
C LYS A 111 3.75 14.93 -23.19
N ASP A 112 3.43 14.31 -22.06
CA ASP A 112 2.51 14.82 -21.03
C ASP A 112 3.30 15.33 -19.80
N ALA A 113 4.60 15.59 -19.97
CA ALA A 113 5.50 16.03 -18.91
C ALA A 113 5.13 17.44 -18.39
N PHE A 114 5.29 17.63 -17.10
CA PHE A 114 5.00 18.88 -16.40
C PHE A 114 6.18 19.31 -15.50
N PRO A 115 6.19 20.53 -14.95
CA PRO A 115 7.27 20.98 -14.07
C PRO A 115 7.50 20.01 -12.91
N GLY A 116 8.75 19.57 -12.73
CA GLY A 116 9.13 18.54 -11.75
C GLY A 116 9.38 17.15 -12.37
N CYS A 117 9.10 16.93 -13.65
CA CYS A 117 9.47 15.68 -14.32
C CYS A 117 10.95 15.67 -14.78
N GLU A 118 11.61 14.53 -14.60
CA GLU A 118 12.93 14.21 -15.16
C GLU A 118 12.83 13.04 -16.15
N LYS A 119 13.78 12.90 -17.08
CA LYS A 119 13.78 11.76 -18.02
C LYS A 119 13.86 10.43 -17.27
N ALA A 120 13.09 9.44 -17.73
CA ALA A 120 13.18 8.10 -17.21
C ALA A 120 14.45 7.41 -17.75
N GLU A 121 15.51 7.40 -16.94
CA GLU A 121 16.77 6.75 -17.28
C GLU A 121 16.90 5.41 -16.57
N LEU A 122 17.30 4.38 -17.31
CA LEU A 122 17.51 3.04 -16.79
C LEU A 122 18.99 2.80 -16.41
N VAL A 123 19.20 2.06 -15.33
CA VAL A 123 20.52 1.62 -14.86
C VAL A 123 20.70 0.11 -15.02
N GLY A 124 21.94 -0.37 -14.89
CA GLY A 124 22.27 -1.80 -15.03
C GLY A 124 22.57 -2.21 -16.47
N ASP A 125 22.73 -3.52 -16.71
CA ASP A 125 23.07 -4.07 -18.03
C ASP A 125 21.82 -4.15 -18.93
N VAL A 126 21.47 -3.00 -19.55
CA VAL A 126 20.28 -2.84 -20.38
C VAL A 126 20.70 -2.41 -21.79
N PRO A 127 20.14 -2.99 -22.87
CA PRO A 127 20.45 -2.59 -24.24
C PRO A 127 20.27 -1.09 -24.48
N GLN A 128 21.20 -0.45 -25.18
CA GLN A 128 21.17 0.99 -25.43
C GLN A 128 19.92 1.44 -26.21
N SER A 129 19.39 0.57 -27.07
CA SER A 129 18.13 0.79 -27.78
C SER A 129 16.95 0.92 -26.81
N LEU A 130 16.88 0.05 -25.81
CA LEU A 130 15.83 0.06 -24.79
C LEU A 130 15.97 1.28 -23.87
N ARG A 131 17.19 1.62 -23.44
CA ARG A 131 17.44 2.86 -22.66
C ARG A 131 16.95 4.10 -23.40
N LYS A 132 17.25 4.19 -24.70
CA LYS A 132 16.80 5.30 -25.54
C LYS A 132 15.28 5.32 -25.68
N LEU A 133 14.66 4.17 -25.95
CA LEU A 133 13.21 4.04 -26.06
C LEU A 133 12.50 4.52 -24.78
N VAL A 134 13.00 4.13 -23.61
CA VAL A 134 12.40 4.54 -22.33
C VAL A 134 12.61 6.03 -22.08
N ALA A 135 13.82 6.56 -22.28
CA ALA A 135 14.13 7.97 -22.07
C ALA A 135 13.42 8.93 -23.05
N ASP A 136 13.05 8.44 -24.25
CA ASP A 136 12.32 9.21 -25.24
C ASP A 136 10.79 9.18 -25.00
N ARG A 137 10.25 8.08 -24.45
CA ARG A 137 8.80 7.89 -24.24
C ARG A 137 8.32 8.28 -22.85
N PHE A 138 9.16 8.17 -21.82
CA PHE A 138 8.73 8.28 -20.43
C PHE A 138 9.58 9.26 -19.61
N VAL A 139 8.96 9.80 -18.57
CA VAL A 139 9.57 10.65 -17.55
C VAL A 139 9.18 10.14 -16.16
N ILE A 140 10.05 10.36 -15.17
CA ILE A 140 9.73 10.15 -13.75
C ILE A 140 9.39 11.52 -13.17
N GLY A 141 8.22 11.63 -12.56
CA GLY A 141 7.74 12.85 -11.93
C GLY A 141 7.45 12.65 -10.44
N PRO A 142 6.86 13.69 -9.82
CA PRO A 142 6.42 13.64 -8.44
C PRO A 142 5.48 12.46 -8.17
N VAL A 143 5.53 11.93 -6.94
CA VAL A 143 4.62 10.84 -6.54
C VAL A 143 3.17 11.32 -6.48
N VAL A 144 2.25 10.41 -6.79
CA VAL A 144 0.79 10.64 -6.65
C VAL A 144 0.24 10.15 -5.30
N ASP A 145 1.10 9.52 -4.48
CA ASP A 145 0.76 8.99 -3.16
C ASP A 145 -0.12 9.95 -2.36
N ARG A 146 -1.24 9.42 -1.86
CA ARG A 146 -2.26 10.19 -1.16
C ARG A 146 -1.69 10.98 0.02
N GLY A 147 -0.67 10.47 0.71
CA GLY A 147 -0.01 11.17 1.81
C GLY A 147 0.57 12.53 1.42
N PHE A 148 0.97 12.73 0.16
CA PHE A 148 1.48 14.02 -0.34
C PHE A 148 0.42 14.99 -0.85
N TRP A 149 -0.83 14.53 -1.00
CA TRP A 149 -1.90 15.31 -1.64
C TRP A 149 -3.17 15.41 -0.79
N HIS A 150 -3.26 14.71 0.34
CA HIS A 150 -4.45 14.77 1.17
C HIS A 150 -4.60 16.13 1.90
N ARG A 151 -5.78 16.75 1.74
CA ARG A 151 -6.17 18.04 2.35
C ARG A 151 -5.20 19.18 2.00
N GLU A 152 -4.78 19.98 2.97
CA GLU A 152 -3.94 21.17 2.79
C GLU A 152 -2.59 20.82 2.16
N ARG A 153 -2.10 19.57 2.33
CA ARG A 153 -0.88 19.07 1.70
C ARG A 153 -0.91 19.23 0.18
N ALA A 154 -2.08 19.18 -0.48
CA ALA A 154 -2.20 19.41 -1.92
C ALA A 154 -1.72 20.81 -2.35
N SER A 155 -1.92 21.81 -1.48
CA SER A 155 -1.61 23.22 -1.74
C SER A 155 -0.25 23.66 -1.20
N MET A 156 0.36 22.86 -0.33
CA MET A 156 1.65 23.18 0.27
C MET A 156 2.81 22.99 -0.71
N SER A 157 3.83 23.85 -0.56
CA SER A 157 5.12 23.71 -1.22
C SER A 157 6.00 22.67 -0.49
N ILE A 158 5.65 21.40 -0.65
CA ILE A 158 6.40 20.25 -0.12
C ILE A 158 7.15 19.51 -1.25
N ASP A 159 8.23 18.84 -0.88
CA ASP A 159 8.96 17.94 -1.77
C ASP A 159 8.11 16.69 -2.07
N ARG A 160 7.91 16.40 -3.35
CA ARG A 160 7.15 15.26 -3.85
C ARG A 160 7.99 14.38 -4.80
N GLY A 161 9.29 14.63 -4.87
CA GLY A 161 10.18 14.00 -5.83
C GLY A 161 10.10 14.63 -7.23
N PRO A 162 10.74 14.00 -8.23
CA PRO A 162 11.42 12.71 -8.14
C PRO A 162 12.72 12.77 -7.32
N TRP A 163 13.03 11.69 -6.60
CA TRP A 163 14.18 11.63 -5.71
C TRP A 163 15.37 10.88 -6.30
N LYS A 164 16.59 11.22 -5.87
CA LYS A 164 17.83 10.55 -6.30
C LYS A 164 18.25 9.42 -5.36
N SER A 165 17.93 9.56 -4.08
CA SER A 165 18.17 8.54 -3.07
C SER A 165 16.87 8.15 -2.37
N PRO A 166 16.75 6.92 -1.88
CA PRO A 166 15.57 6.52 -1.13
C PRO A 166 15.52 7.22 0.24
N GLN A 167 16.64 7.72 0.75
CA GLN A 167 16.70 8.57 1.94
C GLN A 167 16.02 9.92 1.72
N ASP A 168 16.12 10.50 0.52
CA ASP A 168 15.42 11.76 0.20
C ASP A 168 13.90 11.58 0.30
N TYR A 169 13.38 10.42 -0.13
CA TYR A 169 11.96 10.07 0.04
C TYR A 169 11.55 10.03 1.53
N LEU A 170 12.33 9.35 2.37
CA LEU A 170 12.08 9.31 3.82
C LEU A 170 12.12 10.72 4.43
N ARG A 171 13.10 11.55 4.05
CA ARG A 171 13.18 12.93 4.53
C ARG A 171 11.99 13.76 4.06
N ALA A 172 11.51 13.55 2.82
CA ALA A 172 10.33 14.22 2.30
C ALA A 172 9.07 13.91 3.13
N ILE A 173 8.88 12.66 3.58
CA ILE A 173 7.79 12.30 4.51
C ILE A 173 7.91 13.08 5.82
N GLY A 174 9.07 12.99 6.49
CA GLY A 174 9.25 13.64 7.80
C GLY A 174 9.11 15.16 7.74
N LEU A 175 9.69 15.81 6.72
CA LEU A 175 9.61 17.26 6.55
C LEU A 175 8.21 17.73 6.16
N ARG A 176 7.50 16.98 5.31
CA ARG A 176 6.10 17.22 4.97
C ARG A 176 5.24 17.25 6.22
N GLU A 177 5.36 16.23 7.07
CA GLU A 177 4.52 16.10 8.25
C GLU A 177 4.84 17.17 9.29
N ILE A 178 6.12 17.50 9.51
CA ILE A 178 6.51 18.62 10.38
C ILE A 178 5.89 19.93 9.88
N ALA A 179 5.97 20.20 8.57
CA ALA A 179 5.43 21.42 7.98
C ALA A 179 3.90 21.50 8.07
N TRP A 180 3.21 20.38 7.79
CA TRP A 180 1.74 20.35 7.83
C TRP A 180 1.24 20.46 9.26
N ILE A 181 1.81 19.70 10.20
CA ILE A 181 1.43 19.74 11.62
C ILE A 181 1.68 21.14 12.19
N GLY A 182 2.85 21.73 11.92
CA GLY A 182 3.19 23.07 12.42
C GLY A 182 2.29 24.19 11.89
N SER A 183 1.61 23.99 10.76
CA SER A 183 0.79 25.03 10.11
C SER A 183 -0.72 24.79 10.21
N HIS A 184 -1.15 23.54 10.33
CA HIS A 184 -2.55 23.14 10.16
C HIS A 184 -3.09 22.23 11.27
N ALA A 185 -2.25 21.66 12.14
CA ALA A 185 -2.76 20.85 13.24
C ALA A 185 -3.45 21.75 14.29
N ALA A 186 -4.76 21.60 14.45
CA ALA A 186 -5.51 22.17 15.56
C ALA A 186 -5.57 21.16 16.70
N GLN A 187 -5.30 21.59 17.93
CA GLN A 187 -5.33 20.72 19.11
C GLN A 187 -6.65 19.92 19.15
N LYS A 188 -6.55 18.58 19.12
CA LYS A 188 -7.74 17.73 19.13
C LYS A 188 -8.45 17.85 20.49
N PRO A 189 -9.78 18.02 20.52
CA PRO A 189 -10.54 18.12 21.76
C PRO A 189 -10.38 16.89 22.66
N SER A 190 -10.51 17.08 23.98
CA SER A 190 -10.33 16.01 24.98
C SER A 190 -11.50 15.02 25.05
N SER A 191 -12.68 15.41 24.55
CA SER A 191 -13.89 14.59 24.54
C SER A 191 -14.13 13.99 23.15
N SER A 192 -13.43 12.91 22.83
CA SER A 192 -13.80 12.01 21.74
C SER A 192 -14.54 10.80 22.30
N LEU A 193 -15.44 10.20 21.50
CA LEU A 193 -16.16 8.97 21.84
C LEU A 193 -15.22 7.79 22.18
N LEU A 194 -14.02 7.81 21.61
CA LEU A 194 -12.96 6.85 21.86
C LEU A 194 -11.83 7.54 22.65
N PRO A 195 -11.23 6.87 23.65
CA PRO A 195 -10.13 7.43 24.41
C PRO A 195 -8.95 7.73 23.48
N THR A 196 -8.45 8.97 23.55
CA THR A 196 -7.31 9.45 22.77
C THR A 196 -6.24 9.97 23.71
N SER A 197 -5.01 9.43 23.59
CA SER A 197 -3.88 9.82 24.43
C SER A 197 -3.55 11.31 24.33
N GLU A 198 -2.94 11.88 25.36
CA GLU A 198 -2.49 13.28 25.33
C GLU A 198 -1.44 13.53 24.23
N ALA A 199 -0.55 12.54 24.02
CA ALA A 199 0.43 12.54 22.96
C ALA A 199 -0.21 12.71 21.56
N GLN A 200 -1.31 12.01 21.29
CA GLN A 200 -2.01 12.05 20.01
C GLN A 200 -2.71 13.40 19.74
N ARG A 201 -2.98 14.18 20.79
CA ARG A 201 -3.68 15.48 20.69
C ARG A 201 -2.69 16.66 20.59
N THR A 202 -1.40 16.43 20.79
CA THR A 202 -0.39 17.47 20.96
C THR A 202 0.55 17.54 19.76
N PRO A 203 0.48 18.59 18.91
CA PRO A 203 1.32 18.74 17.72
C PRO A 203 2.83 18.55 17.99
N GLU A 204 3.32 19.08 19.11
CA GLU A 204 4.73 19.01 19.51
C GLU A 204 5.19 17.57 19.74
N SER A 205 4.32 16.69 20.24
CA SER A 205 4.62 15.27 20.44
C SER A 205 4.88 14.57 19.11
N HIS A 206 4.09 14.88 18.07
CA HIS A 206 4.30 14.34 16.72
C HIS A 206 5.59 14.89 16.10
N VAL A 207 5.79 16.20 16.15
CA VAL A 207 6.98 16.87 15.60
C VAL A 207 8.26 16.34 16.25
N ALA A 208 8.26 16.08 17.56
CA ALA A 208 9.41 15.49 18.26
C ALA A 208 9.76 14.10 17.72
N LEU A 209 8.77 13.25 17.41
CA LEU A 209 9.02 11.94 16.80
C LEU A 209 9.50 12.05 15.36
N TYR A 210 8.96 12.98 14.57
CA TYR A 210 9.45 13.20 13.20
C TYR A 210 10.89 13.69 13.16
N ARG A 211 11.33 14.50 14.13
CA ARG A 211 12.76 14.86 14.28
C ARG A 211 13.62 13.62 14.53
N LYS A 212 13.23 12.77 15.47
CA LYS A 212 13.91 11.48 15.72
C LYS A 212 13.91 10.59 14.46
N PHE A 213 12.82 10.56 13.69
CA PHE A 213 12.74 9.82 12.43
C PHE A 213 13.73 10.36 11.38
N LEU A 214 13.85 11.68 11.24
CA LEU A 214 14.83 12.29 10.34
C LEU A 214 16.26 11.93 10.74
N ASP A 215 16.55 11.83 12.04
CA ASP A 215 17.88 11.44 12.55
C ASP A 215 18.25 9.98 12.21
N VAL A 216 17.27 9.08 12.10
CA VAL A 216 17.49 7.66 11.73
C VAL A 216 17.24 7.34 10.26
N ALA A 217 16.67 8.26 9.47
CA ALA A 217 16.23 8.03 8.10
C ALA A 217 17.35 7.50 7.18
N GLU A 218 18.59 7.95 7.40
CA GLU A 218 19.78 7.54 6.64
C GLU A 218 20.10 6.03 6.80
N TYR A 219 19.69 5.43 7.92
CA TYR A 219 20.05 4.07 8.33
C TYR A 219 18.88 3.09 8.23
N LEU A 220 17.68 3.57 7.91
CA LEU A 220 16.45 2.79 7.97
C LEU A 220 16.32 1.80 6.82
N LEU A 221 16.79 2.16 5.62
CA LEU A 221 16.71 1.29 4.45
C LEU A 221 18.00 0.50 4.24
N PRO A 222 17.91 -0.75 3.74
CA PRO A 222 19.09 -1.52 3.37
C PRO A 222 19.86 -0.80 2.26
N LYS A 223 21.20 -0.88 2.31
CA LYS A 223 22.06 -0.31 1.25
C LYS A 223 22.17 -1.30 0.09
N GLY A 224 22.26 -0.79 -1.14
CA GLY A 224 22.51 -1.60 -2.34
C GLY A 224 21.24 -1.96 -3.11
N GLU A 225 21.25 -3.13 -3.74
CA GLU A 225 20.22 -3.56 -4.70
C GLU A 225 18.82 -3.67 -4.10
N GLN A 226 18.68 -3.96 -2.80
CA GLN A 226 17.37 -4.09 -2.15
C GLN A 226 16.61 -2.76 -2.09
N SER A 227 17.27 -1.61 -2.17
CA SER A 227 16.62 -0.30 -2.17
C SER A 227 16.64 0.39 -3.54
N ARG A 228 17.04 -0.32 -4.61
CA ARG A 228 17.14 0.28 -5.95
C ARG A 228 15.76 0.77 -6.47
N PRO A 229 15.70 1.83 -7.30
CA PRO A 229 14.45 2.35 -7.83
C PRO A 229 13.81 1.34 -8.80
N THR A 230 12.74 0.68 -8.35
CA THR A 230 12.08 -0.40 -9.10
C THR A 230 10.60 -0.08 -9.22
N LEU A 231 10.06 -0.13 -10.45
CA LEU A 231 8.62 -0.12 -10.67
C LEU A 231 8.05 -1.43 -10.11
N TRP A 232 7.08 -1.34 -9.20
CA TRP A 232 6.56 -2.53 -8.54
C TRP A 232 5.04 -2.46 -8.37
N HIS A 233 4.34 -3.52 -8.79
CA HIS A 233 2.92 -3.67 -8.50
C HIS A 233 2.75 -4.27 -7.11
N TRP A 234 2.37 -3.44 -6.14
CA TRP A 234 2.27 -3.86 -4.74
C TRP A 234 1.04 -4.72 -4.45
N ASP A 235 -0.02 -4.59 -5.26
CA ASP A 235 -1.31 -5.26 -5.03
C ASP A 235 -1.56 -6.46 -5.98
N ILE A 236 -0.57 -7.36 -6.09
CA ILE A 236 -0.73 -8.62 -6.82
C ILE A 236 -1.53 -9.58 -5.93
N HIS A 237 -2.86 -9.58 -6.03
CA HIS A 237 -3.75 -10.52 -5.33
C HIS A 237 -4.85 -11.05 -6.26
N ALA A 238 -5.55 -12.11 -5.85
CA ALA A 238 -6.44 -12.88 -6.75
C ALA A 238 -7.47 -12.03 -7.52
N PRO A 239 -8.19 -11.07 -6.88
CA PRO A 239 -9.04 -10.14 -7.60
C PRO A 239 -8.38 -9.31 -8.72
N ASN A 240 -7.09 -9.00 -8.63
CA ASN A 240 -6.42 -8.18 -9.64
C ASN A 240 -5.79 -8.99 -10.77
N ILE A 241 -5.89 -10.32 -10.72
CA ILE A 241 -5.30 -11.24 -11.70
C ILE A 241 -6.40 -11.91 -12.50
N PHE A 242 -6.26 -11.94 -13.81
CA PHE A 242 -7.13 -12.71 -14.71
C PHE A 242 -6.36 -13.88 -15.29
N VAL A 243 -7.06 -15.00 -15.43
CA VAL A 243 -6.51 -16.25 -15.92
C VAL A 243 -7.33 -16.86 -17.04
N TYR A 244 -6.65 -17.53 -17.96
CA TYR A 244 -7.26 -18.36 -19.00
C TYR A 244 -6.35 -19.56 -19.25
N GLU A 245 -6.94 -20.76 -19.39
CA GLU A 245 -6.18 -22.00 -19.56
C GLU A 245 -5.06 -22.19 -18.51
N ASP A 246 -5.36 -21.85 -17.24
CA ASP A 246 -4.44 -21.94 -16.10
C ASP A 246 -3.18 -21.05 -16.19
N HIS A 247 -3.22 -19.98 -16.99
CA HIS A 247 -2.15 -19.00 -17.13
C HIS A 247 -2.63 -17.58 -16.87
N VAL A 248 -1.74 -16.72 -16.37
CA VAL A 248 -2.04 -15.30 -16.15
C VAL A 248 -2.14 -14.56 -17.49
N THR A 249 -3.32 -14.03 -17.78
CA THR A 249 -3.64 -13.34 -19.04
C THR A 249 -3.81 -11.83 -18.89
N SER A 250 -4.01 -11.33 -17.67
CA SER A 250 -4.04 -9.90 -17.41
C SER A 250 -3.82 -9.58 -15.93
N LEU A 251 -3.10 -8.49 -15.67
CA LEU A 251 -3.01 -7.84 -14.36
C LEU A 251 -3.69 -6.46 -14.45
N ILE A 252 -4.56 -6.15 -13.49
CA ILE A 252 -5.29 -4.89 -13.40
C ILE A 252 -4.92 -4.13 -12.13
N ASP A 253 -5.51 -2.95 -11.96
CA ASP A 253 -5.33 -2.05 -10.82
C ASP A 253 -3.91 -1.45 -10.70
N TRP A 254 -3.54 -0.69 -11.73
CA TRP A 254 -2.23 -0.03 -11.85
C TRP A 254 -2.16 1.34 -11.17
N GLN A 255 -3.23 1.76 -10.49
CA GLN A 255 -3.28 3.02 -9.77
C GLN A 255 -2.21 3.02 -8.66
N ASP A 256 -1.61 4.19 -8.39
CA ASP A 256 -0.59 4.38 -7.35
C ASP A 256 0.70 3.54 -7.51
N THR A 257 0.85 2.80 -8.61
CA THR A 257 2.09 2.11 -8.96
C THR A 257 3.16 3.15 -9.27
N TRP A 258 4.32 3.02 -8.62
CA TRP A 258 5.41 3.97 -8.75
C TRP A 258 6.77 3.27 -8.74
N VAL A 259 7.81 4.02 -9.06
CA VAL A 259 9.20 3.58 -8.98
C VAL A 259 9.72 3.91 -7.58
N GLY A 260 9.62 2.94 -6.68
CA GLY A 260 10.02 3.09 -5.28
C GLY A 260 11.24 2.25 -4.87
N PRO A 261 11.69 2.35 -3.60
CA PRO A 261 12.67 1.44 -3.04
C PRO A 261 12.08 0.03 -3.00
N LEU A 262 12.71 -0.94 -3.68
CA LEU A 262 12.19 -2.31 -3.78
C LEU A 262 11.86 -2.91 -2.41
N PHE A 263 12.71 -2.72 -1.40
CA PHE A 263 12.51 -3.17 -0.02
C PHE A 263 11.18 -2.70 0.59
N LEU A 264 10.77 -1.46 0.29
CA LEU A 264 9.51 -0.91 0.79
C LEU A 264 8.30 -1.46 0.04
N GLN A 265 8.45 -1.89 -1.20
CA GLN A 265 7.32 -2.32 -2.05
C GLN A 265 7.13 -3.84 -2.08
N ALA A 266 8.22 -4.60 -2.06
CA ALA A 266 8.21 -6.06 -2.19
C ALA A 266 7.48 -6.73 -1.03
N ARG A 267 6.43 -7.49 -1.35
CA ARG A 267 5.63 -8.28 -0.41
C ARG A 267 5.27 -9.60 -1.07
N HIS A 268 5.13 -10.65 -0.28
CA HIS A 268 4.50 -11.88 -0.77
C HIS A 268 3.04 -11.57 -1.10
N SER A 269 2.57 -12.05 -2.25
CA SER A 269 1.15 -11.99 -2.58
C SER A 269 0.32 -12.66 -1.49
N ARG A 270 -0.87 -12.12 -1.19
CA ARG A 270 -1.85 -12.77 -0.32
C ARG A 270 -2.21 -14.18 -0.81
N LEU A 271 -2.04 -14.46 -2.10
CA LEU A 271 -2.26 -15.78 -2.71
C LEU A 271 -1.38 -16.88 -2.13
N VAL A 272 -0.13 -16.55 -1.81
CA VAL A 272 0.87 -17.50 -1.31
C VAL A 272 1.05 -17.39 0.20
N HIS A 273 0.30 -16.51 0.87
CA HIS A 273 0.47 -16.24 2.28
C HIS A 273 -0.06 -17.41 3.13
N TYR A 274 0.84 -17.99 3.93
CA TYR A 274 0.50 -19.02 4.89
C TYR A 274 1.41 -18.93 6.13
N ASN A 275 0.81 -18.92 7.31
CA ASN A 275 1.52 -18.76 8.60
C ASN A 275 1.55 -20.05 9.44
N GLY A 276 1.01 -21.15 8.94
CA GLY A 276 0.98 -22.42 9.67
C GLY A 276 2.23 -23.26 9.44
N GLU A 277 2.24 -24.47 10.00
CA GLU A 277 3.32 -25.43 9.77
C GLU A 277 3.36 -25.85 8.30
N LEU A 278 4.55 -25.79 7.69
CA LEU A 278 4.76 -26.20 6.30
C LEU A 278 4.65 -27.72 6.16
N MET A 279 3.64 -28.16 5.43
CA MET A 279 3.36 -29.58 5.21
C MET A 279 3.31 -29.88 3.71
N THR A 280 4.30 -30.62 3.19
CA THR A 280 4.35 -30.99 1.76
C THR A 280 3.63 -32.30 1.45
N LYS A 281 3.09 -32.98 2.47
CA LYS A 281 2.38 -34.26 2.36
C LYS A 281 1.26 -34.31 3.39
N LEU A 282 0.22 -35.07 3.08
CA LEU A 282 -0.83 -35.38 4.04
C LEU A 282 -0.24 -36.18 5.23
N PRO A 283 -0.65 -35.90 6.48
CA PRO A 283 -0.28 -36.70 7.64
C PRO A 283 -0.69 -38.17 7.48
N GLU A 284 0.04 -39.08 8.12
CA GLU A 284 -0.32 -40.50 8.16
C GLU A 284 -1.71 -40.72 8.78
N SER A 285 -2.09 -39.88 9.75
CA SER A 285 -3.41 -39.89 10.40
C SER A 285 -4.56 -39.41 9.51
N TYR A 286 -4.28 -38.82 8.34
CA TYR A 286 -5.30 -38.22 7.48
C TYR A 286 -6.42 -39.18 7.08
N ASN A 287 -6.05 -40.43 6.73
CA ASN A 287 -7.02 -41.46 6.34
C ASN A 287 -7.87 -41.97 7.52
N ALA A 288 -7.43 -41.72 8.76
CA ALA A 288 -8.14 -42.11 9.98
C ALA A 288 -9.10 -41.02 10.47
N LEU A 289 -9.09 -39.83 9.86
CA LEU A 289 -10.06 -38.78 10.17
C LEU A 289 -11.46 -39.25 9.73
N GLU A 290 -12.46 -39.09 10.59
CA GLU A 290 -13.86 -39.37 10.25
C GLU A 290 -14.61 -38.08 9.87
N ASP A 291 -14.19 -36.95 10.43
CA ASP A 291 -14.75 -35.63 10.16
C ASP A 291 -14.26 -35.10 8.79
N GLU A 292 -15.20 -34.88 7.88
CA GLU A 292 -14.93 -34.37 6.54
C GLU A 292 -14.50 -32.90 6.55
N ASP A 293 -14.96 -32.09 7.51
CA ASP A 293 -14.52 -30.70 7.65
C ASP A 293 -13.06 -30.65 8.13
N GLU A 294 -12.69 -31.55 9.06
CA GLU A 294 -11.31 -31.69 9.50
C GLU A 294 -10.40 -32.18 8.36
N LYS A 295 -10.85 -33.15 7.56
CA LYS A 295 -10.12 -33.58 6.34
C LYS A 295 -9.92 -32.44 5.37
N LEU A 296 -10.97 -31.67 5.09
CA LEU A 296 -10.90 -30.53 4.18
C LEU A 296 -9.88 -29.50 4.69
N ARG A 297 -9.91 -29.18 5.98
CA ARG A 297 -8.93 -28.28 6.62
C ARG A 297 -7.50 -28.76 6.43
N VAL A 298 -7.22 -30.05 6.68
CA VAL A 298 -5.87 -30.61 6.50
C VAL A 298 -5.44 -30.60 5.04
N ARG A 299 -6.35 -30.87 4.09
CA ARG A 299 -6.06 -30.74 2.64
C ARG A 299 -5.70 -29.32 2.26
N ILE A 300 -6.50 -28.34 2.67
CA ILE A 300 -6.25 -26.92 2.40
C ILE A 300 -4.91 -26.48 3.01
N GLN A 301 -4.60 -26.96 4.22
CA GLN A 301 -3.33 -26.67 4.88
C GLN A 301 -2.11 -27.17 4.08
N VAL A 302 -2.16 -28.44 3.62
CA VAL A 302 -1.12 -29.03 2.78
C VAL A 302 -1.02 -28.29 1.44
N GLU A 303 -2.15 -27.97 0.82
CA GLU A 303 -2.20 -27.24 -0.45
C GLU A 303 -1.53 -25.86 -0.33
N LYS A 304 -1.94 -25.05 0.66
CA LYS A 304 -1.34 -23.73 0.93
C LYS A 304 0.16 -23.83 1.23
N SER A 305 0.58 -24.87 1.95
CA SER A 305 2.00 -25.14 2.24
C SER A 305 2.79 -25.42 0.97
N ILE A 306 2.25 -26.24 0.06
CA ILE A 306 2.90 -26.56 -1.22
C ILE A 306 2.99 -25.31 -2.10
N VAL A 307 1.91 -24.52 -2.18
CA VAL A 307 1.87 -23.25 -2.93
C VAL A 307 2.94 -22.27 -2.43
N LEU A 308 3.02 -22.03 -1.10
CA LEU A 308 4.03 -21.17 -0.51
C LEU A 308 5.45 -21.71 -0.75
N TRP A 309 5.66 -23.01 -0.53
CA TRP A 309 6.96 -23.64 -0.72
C TRP A 309 7.45 -23.54 -2.18
N THR A 310 6.56 -23.75 -3.15
CA THR A 310 6.87 -23.60 -4.57
C THR A 310 7.21 -22.15 -4.90
N TYR A 311 6.41 -21.18 -4.42
CA TYR A 311 6.69 -19.76 -4.62
C TYR A 311 8.06 -19.36 -4.07
N GLU A 312 8.38 -19.73 -2.82
CA GLU A 312 9.67 -19.42 -2.21
C GLU A 312 10.83 -20.08 -2.96
N THR A 313 10.65 -21.33 -3.39
CA THR A 313 11.68 -22.09 -4.12
C THR A 313 11.98 -21.48 -5.49
N GLU A 314 10.96 -21.18 -6.29
CA GLU A 314 11.13 -20.58 -7.61
C GLU A 314 11.57 -19.10 -7.51
N THR A 315 11.06 -18.34 -6.53
CA THR A 315 11.54 -16.97 -6.25
C THR A 315 13.01 -16.97 -5.87
N LYS A 316 13.48 -17.90 -5.03
CA LYS A 316 14.91 -18.00 -4.69
C LYS A 316 15.80 -18.19 -5.91
N LYS A 317 15.33 -19.02 -6.84
CA LYS A 317 16.05 -19.42 -8.05
C LYS A 317 16.04 -18.32 -9.12
N MET A 318 14.91 -17.68 -9.33
CA MET A 318 14.68 -16.74 -10.43
C MET A 318 14.89 -15.28 -10.00
N ASN A 319 14.54 -14.95 -8.76
CA ASN A 319 14.45 -13.61 -8.19
C ASN A 319 15.17 -13.53 -6.81
N PRO A 320 16.48 -13.86 -6.70
CA PRO A 320 17.16 -13.99 -5.41
C PRO A 320 17.08 -12.72 -4.54
N ILE A 321 17.11 -11.53 -5.14
CA ILE A 321 16.97 -10.26 -4.42
C ILE A 321 15.62 -10.17 -3.70
N LEU A 322 14.54 -10.66 -4.32
CA LEU A 322 13.21 -10.66 -3.72
C LEU A 322 13.12 -11.65 -2.55
N HIS A 323 13.70 -12.84 -2.71
CA HIS A 323 13.79 -13.84 -1.64
C HIS A 323 14.56 -13.31 -0.43
N ASP A 324 15.58 -12.47 -0.61
CA ASP A 324 16.39 -11.95 0.49
C ASP A 324 15.68 -10.88 1.34
N ILE A 325 14.70 -10.16 0.77
CA ILE A 325 14.03 -9.03 1.43
C ILE A 325 13.34 -9.41 2.76
N PRO A 326 12.55 -10.50 2.83
CA PRO A 326 11.97 -10.97 4.10
C PRO A 326 12.99 -11.29 5.19
N HIS A 327 14.23 -11.65 4.82
CA HIS A 327 15.29 -12.04 5.75
C HIS A 327 16.14 -10.86 6.24
N ILE A 328 15.84 -9.63 5.83
CA ILE A 328 16.56 -8.44 6.29
C ILE A 328 16.33 -8.26 7.80
N ILE A 329 17.43 -8.07 8.52
CA ILE A 329 17.43 -7.82 9.96
C ILE A 329 16.57 -6.59 10.27
N GLN A 330 15.65 -6.74 11.22
CA GLN A 330 14.65 -5.71 11.56
C GLN A 330 13.80 -5.27 10.36
N GLY A 331 13.65 -6.12 9.33
CA GLY A 331 12.99 -5.78 8.07
C GLY A 331 11.52 -5.34 8.25
N ARG A 332 10.81 -5.93 9.21
CA ARG A 332 9.47 -5.46 9.59
C ARG A 332 9.52 -4.09 10.27
N THR A 333 10.30 -3.94 11.35
CA THR A 333 10.48 -2.65 12.03
C THR A 333 10.84 -1.52 11.06
N ARG A 334 11.75 -1.77 10.12
CA ARG A 334 12.17 -0.78 9.11
C ARG A 334 11.02 -0.32 8.22
N ARG A 335 10.22 -1.27 7.68
CA ARG A 335 9.07 -0.99 6.82
C ARG A 335 7.95 -0.30 7.59
N ASP A 336 7.55 -0.89 8.71
CA ASP A 336 6.50 -0.36 9.59
C ASP A 336 6.83 1.08 10.03
N THR A 337 8.10 1.40 10.28
CA THR A 337 8.52 2.79 10.61
C THR A 337 8.20 3.77 9.48
N VAL A 338 8.45 3.39 8.23
CA VAL A 338 8.15 4.25 7.06
C VAL A 338 6.64 4.33 6.86
N ASP A 339 5.93 3.21 6.91
CA ASP A 339 4.49 3.13 6.69
C ASP A 339 3.75 3.98 7.75
N PHE A 340 4.05 3.79 9.03
CA PHE A 340 3.44 4.58 10.11
C PHE A 340 3.89 6.05 10.16
N SER A 341 4.98 6.42 9.48
CA SER A 341 5.38 7.82 9.39
C SER A 341 4.48 8.64 8.46
N ALA A 342 3.68 7.99 7.60
CA ALA A 342 2.94 8.66 6.54
C ALA A 342 1.90 9.67 7.04
N ASN A 343 1.16 9.39 8.12
CA ASN A 343 0.13 10.32 8.61
C ASN A 343 -0.22 10.12 10.10
N THR A 344 0.74 10.36 10.99
CA THR A 344 0.52 10.15 12.44
C THR A 344 -0.56 11.04 13.04
N TRP A 345 -0.83 12.21 12.45
CA TRP A 345 -1.81 13.15 12.99
C TRP A 345 -3.25 12.68 12.80
N ASP A 346 -3.62 12.17 11.63
CA ASP A 346 -4.99 11.68 11.40
C ASP A 346 -5.15 10.20 11.79
N GLU A 347 -4.09 9.38 11.67
CA GLU A 347 -4.08 7.99 12.13
C GLU A 347 -3.72 7.93 13.62
N ASP A 348 -2.53 7.43 13.96
CA ASP A 348 -2.10 7.30 15.34
C ASP A 348 -0.57 7.44 15.50
N ILE A 349 -0.15 8.11 16.57
CA ILE A 349 1.24 8.35 16.94
C ILE A 349 1.91 7.12 17.55
N ILE A 350 1.14 6.22 18.16
CA ILE A 350 1.64 5.11 18.98
C ILE A 350 2.38 4.04 18.16
N PRO A 351 1.87 3.54 17.02
CA PRO A 351 2.62 2.59 16.19
C PRO A 351 3.95 3.17 15.70
N PHE A 352 3.96 4.45 15.33
CA PHE A 352 5.16 5.15 14.89
C PHE A 352 6.18 5.32 16.03
N ARG A 353 5.74 5.77 17.20
CA ARG A 353 6.58 5.88 18.41
C ARG A 353 7.15 4.51 18.80
N GLN A 354 6.33 3.46 18.77
CA GLN A 354 6.74 2.09 19.07
C GLN A 354 7.86 1.61 18.15
N CYS A 355 7.80 1.96 16.86
CA CYS A 355 8.84 1.62 15.90
C CYS A 355 10.15 2.35 16.19
N LEU A 356 10.12 3.65 16.47
CA LEU A 356 11.31 4.42 16.85
C LEU A 356 11.94 3.92 18.15
N ILE A 357 11.14 3.55 19.15
CA ILE A 357 11.64 2.91 20.39
C ILE A 357 12.34 1.59 20.08
N ARG A 358 11.78 0.75 19.19
CA ARG A 358 12.42 -0.52 18.78
C ARG A 358 13.74 -0.27 18.06
N ILE A 359 13.80 0.73 17.18
CA ILE A 359 15.04 1.14 16.50
C ILE A 359 16.10 1.55 17.54
N ALA A 360 15.73 2.39 18.51
CA ALA A 360 16.67 2.82 19.56
C ALA A 360 17.19 1.66 20.41
N ARG A 361 16.30 0.72 20.79
CA ARG A 361 16.65 -0.46 21.60
C ARG A 361 17.55 -1.45 20.86
N HIS A 362 17.35 -1.62 19.55
CA HIS A 362 18.06 -2.58 18.71
C HIS A 362 19.05 -1.90 17.76
N TRP A 363 19.56 -0.71 18.10
CA TRP A 363 20.35 0.11 17.18
C TRP A 363 21.58 -0.59 16.61
N ASN A 364 22.22 -1.46 17.40
CA ASN A 364 23.34 -2.29 16.99
C ASN A 364 23.03 -3.23 15.80
N GLU A 365 21.76 -3.52 15.54
CA GLU A 365 21.28 -4.29 14.37
C GLU A 365 21.05 -3.39 13.13
N PHE A 366 21.08 -2.07 13.30
CA PHE A 366 20.95 -1.09 12.22
C PHE A 366 22.31 -0.52 11.80
N SER A 367 23.13 -0.15 12.78
CA SER A 367 24.49 0.32 12.56
C SER A 367 25.38 -0.01 13.75
N THR A 368 26.58 -0.52 13.47
CA THR A 368 27.63 -0.74 14.46
C THR A 368 28.64 0.40 14.50
N ASP A 369 28.65 1.25 13.48
CA ASP A 369 29.72 2.24 13.25
C ASP A 369 29.47 3.56 13.99
N ILE A 370 28.20 3.83 14.32
CA ILE A 370 27.80 5.06 15.01
C ILE A 370 26.91 4.76 16.22
N PRO A 371 27.00 5.55 17.30
CA PRO A 371 26.03 5.54 18.38
C PRO A 371 24.60 5.81 17.87
N CYS A 372 23.60 5.33 18.59
CA CYS A 372 22.20 5.60 18.26
C CYS A 372 21.95 7.11 18.27
N PRO A 373 21.45 7.72 17.17
CA PRO A 373 21.25 9.16 17.11
C PRO A 373 20.00 9.62 17.88
N ILE A 374 19.17 8.68 18.33
CA ILE A 374 17.95 8.94 19.08
C ILE A 374 17.98 8.24 20.43
N GLU A 375 17.39 8.89 21.43
CA GLU A 375 17.22 8.34 22.77
C GLU A 375 15.78 8.56 23.24
N PHE A 376 15.33 7.72 24.17
CA PHE A 376 14.05 7.87 24.85
C PHE A 376 14.28 7.81 26.36
N THR A 377 13.73 8.75 27.11
CA THR A 377 13.83 8.72 28.57
C THR A 377 12.93 7.66 29.17
N ASP A 378 13.20 7.27 30.43
CA ASP A 378 12.35 6.32 31.16
C ASP A 378 10.92 6.88 31.32
N GLU A 379 10.77 8.19 31.46
CA GLU A 379 9.47 8.87 31.50
C GLU A 379 8.74 8.76 30.15
N GLU A 380 9.43 8.98 29.02
CA GLU A 380 8.84 8.82 27.68
C GLU A 380 8.41 7.37 27.42
N ILE A 381 9.18 6.39 27.88
CA ILE A 381 8.84 4.97 27.77
C ILE A 381 7.62 4.63 28.63
N LYS A 382 7.54 5.13 29.87
CA LYS A 382 6.38 4.94 30.74
C LYS A 382 5.13 5.59 30.15
N ALA A 383 5.24 6.81 29.63
CA ALA A 383 4.14 7.50 28.96
C ALA A 383 3.66 6.71 27.73
N HIS A 384 4.56 6.17 26.92
CA HIS A 384 4.22 5.31 25.79
C HIS A 384 3.43 4.06 26.19
N LEU A 385 3.79 3.42 27.30
CA LEU A 385 3.06 2.24 27.79
C LEU A 385 1.65 2.59 28.25
N LEU A 386 1.47 3.73 28.93
CA LEU A 386 0.17 4.24 29.34
C LEU A 386 -0.69 4.63 28.13
N ASP A 387 -0.12 5.36 27.18
CA ASP A 387 -0.82 5.76 25.95
C ASP A 387 -1.25 4.53 25.12
N GLY A 388 -0.48 3.43 25.19
CA GLY A 388 -0.75 2.18 24.50
C GLY A 388 -1.99 1.44 25.00
N GLU A 389 -2.44 1.67 26.24
CA GLU A 389 -3.69 1.08 26.76
C GLU A 389 -4.90 1.60 25.96
N SER A 390 -4.99 2.92 25.76
CA SER A 390 -6.05 3.52 24.93
C SER A 390 -5.98 3.08 23.47
N TRP A 391 -4.78 2.83 22.95
CA TRP A 391 -4.62 2.29 21.58
C TRP A 391 -5.14 0.86 21.47
N ASN A 392 -4.85 -0.01 22.46
CA ASN A 392 -5.37 -1.38 22.49
C ASN A 392 -6.89 -1.39 22.60
N GLU A 393 -7.49 -0.53 23.43
CA GLU A 393 -8.96 -0.41 23.52
C GLU A 393 -9.60 -0.04 22.17
N ASN A 394 -8.99 0.89 21.43
CA ASN A 394 -9.44 1.26 20.09
C ASN A 394 -9.24 0.10 19.09
N ALA A 395 -8.13 -0.62 19.18
CA ALA A 395 -7.87 -1.79 18.34
C ALA A 395 -8.88 -2.91 18.61
N ASP A 396 -9.14 -3.23 19.87
CA ASP A 396 -10.11 -4.24 20.31
C ASP A 396 -11.53 -3.90 19.83
N PHE A 397 -11.92 -2.61 19.89
CA PHE A 397 -13.19 -2.16 19.31
C PHE A 397 -13.27 -2.49 17.81
N TRP A 398 -12.26 -2.14 17.03
CA TRP A 398 -12.27 -2.42 15.59
C TRP A 398 -12.14 -3.91 15.25
N ASP A 399 -11.37 -4.66 16.03
CA ASP A 399 -11.23 -6.10 15.86
C ASP A 399 -12.54 -6.82 16.20
N SER A 400 -13.34 -6.29 17.14
CA SER A 400 -14.70 -6.80 17.41
C SER A 400 -15.67 -6.60 16.25
N LEU A 401 -15.38 -5.68 15.33
CA LEU A 401 -16.16 -5.42 14.11
C LEU A 401 -15.63 -6.18 12.88
N GLN A 402 -14.52 -6.90 13.00
CA GLN A 402 -13.89 -7.58 11.87
C GLN A 402 -14.84 -8.60 11.22
N GLY A 403 -14.96 -8.55 9.89
CA GLY A 403 -15.90 -9.36 9.11
C GLY A 403 -17.30 -8.74 8.96
N PHE A 404 -17.59 -7.67 9.72
CA PHE A 404 -18.80 -6.86 9.59
C PHE A 404 -18.48 -5.48 8.98
N VAL A 405 -17.56 -4.74 9.60
CA VAL A 405 -17.05 -3.44 9.11
C VAL A 405 -15.54 -3.39 9.31
N TYR A 406 -14.81 -3.02 8.26
CA TYR A 406 -13.36 -2.90 8.29
C TYR A 406 -12.94 -1.48 8.74
N ARG A 407 -11.69 -1.35 9.21
CA ARG A 407 -11.17 -0.08 9.77
C ARG A 407 -11.17 1.09 8.79
N ASP A 408 -11.13 0.81 7.49
CA ASP A 408 -11.23 1.80 6.41
C ASP A 408 -12.68 2.23 6.12
N GLY A 409 -13.65 1.66 6.83
CA GLY A 409 -15.08 1.89 6.64
C GLY A 409 -15.72 1.00 5.58
N TRP A 410 -14.97 0.05 4.99
CA TRP A 410 -15.54 -0.89 4.02
C TRP A 410 -16.45 -1.92 4.71
N THR A 411 -17.56 -2.24 4.06
CA THR A 411 -18.47 -3.33 4.43
C THR A 411 -19.06 -3.95 3.15
N SER A 412 -19.52 -5.20 3.21
CA SER A 412 -20.18 -5.84 2.07
C SER A 412 -21.57 -5.25 1.83
N ASN A 413 -22.08 -5.36 0.60
CA ASN A 413 -23.45 -4.93 0.28
C ASN A 413 -24.50 -5.62 1.15
N GLU A 414 -24.26 -6.87 1.54
CA GLU A 414 -25.15 -7.64 2.42
C GLU A 414 -25.20 -7.08 3.85
N ASN A 415 -24.07 -6.56 4.34
CA ASN A 415 -23.94 -6.00 5.68
C ASN A 415 -24.24 -4.50 5.74
N TYR A 416 -24.35 -3.83 4.59
CA TYR A 416 -24.42 -2.37 4.48
C TYR A 416 -25.50 -1.73 5.35
N GLU A 417 -26.74 -2.24 5.28
CA GLU A 417 -27.87 -1.70 6.05
C GLU A 417 -27.66 -1.82 7.57
N GLN A 418 -27.13 -2.98 8.01
CA GLN A 418 -26.86 -3.24 9.42
C GLN A 418 -25.69 -2.37 9.92
N ALA A 419 -24.64 -2.21 9.10
CA ALA A 419 -23.50 -1.36 9.42
C ALA A 419 -23.94 0.10 9.53
N LEU A 420 -24.79 0.57 8.62
CA LEU A 420 -25.36 1.91 8.64
C LEU A 420 -26.20 2.13 9.91
N GLU A 421 -27.02 1.15 10.32
CA GLU A 421 -27.79 1.22 11.56
C GLU A 421 -26.89 1.30 12.81
N MET A 422 -25.84 0.48 12.87
CA MET A 422 -24.86 0.53 13.96
C MET A 422 -24.22 1.92 14.07
N PHE A 423 -23.73 2.48 12.96
CA PHE A 423 -23.13 3.82 12.98
C PHE A 423 -24.14 4.93 13.25
N ALA A 424 -25.42 4.76 12.88
CA ALA A 424 -26.48 5.68 13.27
C ALA A 424 -26.71 5.69 14.79
N GLN A 425 -26.64 4.54 15.45
CA GLN A 425 -26.74 4.44 16.92
C GLN A 425 -25.51 5.06 17.61
N ILE A 426 -24.30 4.79 17.11
CA ILE A 426 -23.06 5.41 17.61
C ILE A 426 -23.14 6.93 17.44
N ARG A 427 -23.65 7.41 16.30
CA ARG A 427 -23.90 8.83 16.06
C ARG A 427 -24.87 9.40 17.09
N GLU A 428 -25.98 8.74 17.37
CA GLU A 428 -26.96 9.22 18.35
C GLU A 428 -26.33 9.36 19.75
N GLN A 429 -25.60 8.35 20.19
CA GLN A 429 -24.86 8.37 21.46
C GLN A 429 -23.78 9.46 21.49
N GLY A 430 -23.05 9.64 20.38
CA GLY A 430 -22.07 10.70 20.20
C GLY A 430 -22.67 12.09 20.28
N LEU A 431 -23.79 12.32 19.60
CA LEU A 431 -24.49 13.59 19.68
C LEU A 431 -24.98 13.86 21.10
N GLN A 432 -25.50 12.86 21.82
CA GLN A 432 -25.96 13.02 23.20
C GLN A 432 -24.83 13.34 24.20
N SER A 433 -23.62 12.83 23.96
CA SER A 433 -22.47 12.98 24.86
C SER A 433 -21.60 14.21 24.57
N LEU A 434 -21.57 14.69 23.32
CA LEU A 434 -20.73 15.82 22.89
C LEU A 434 -21.45 17.18 23.02
N SER A 435 -20.67 18.26 23.16
CA SER A 435 -21.19 19.64 23.27
C SER A 435 -20.34 20.66 22.50
N GLY A 436 -20.90 21.85 22.23
CA GLY A 436 -20.16 22.95 21.58
C GLY A 436 -19.72 22.66 20.13
N GLU A 437 -18.55 23.19 19.75
CA GLU A 437 -17.96 23.01 18.41
C GLU A 437 -17.69 21.54 18.07
N GLU A 438 -17.41 20.71 19.07
CA GLU A 438 -17.19 19.27 18.91
C GLU A 438 -18.44 18.55 18.45
N ARG A 439 -19.59 18.89 19.06
CA ARG A 439 -20.87 18.36 18.64
C ARG A 439 -21.16 18.76 17.20
N SER A 440 -20.93 20.02 16.84
CA SER A 440 -21.14 20.50 15.47
C SER A 440 -20.23 19.79 14.46
N ALA A 441 -18.93 19.63 14.76
CA ALA A 441 -17.99 18.93 13.90
C ALA A 441 -18.32 17.43 13.77
N PHE A 442 -18.70 16.78 14.88
CA PHE A 442 -19.13 15.38 14.88
C PHE A 442 -20.44 15.19 14.10
N GLU A 443 -21.39 16.12 14.27
CA GLU A 443 -22.66 16.13 13.56
C GLU A 443 -22.46 16.22 12.04
N GLU A 444 -21.54 17.09 11.60
CA GLU A 444 -21.19 17.24 10.19
C GLU A 444 -20.50 15.99 9.65
N ARG A 445 -19.48 15.47 10.33
CA ARG A 445 -18.69 14.30 9.89
C ARG A 445 -19.47 13.00 9.84
N THR A 446 -20.50 12.85 10.67
CA THR A 446 -21.31 11.62 10.73
C THR A 446 -22.69 11.78 10.06
N ARG A 447 -22.89 12.84 9.26
CA ARG A 447 -24.17 13.12 8.57
C ARG A 447 -24.60 12.01 7.60
N TRP A 448 -23.65 11.24 7.07
CA TRP A 448 -23.92 10.08 6.22
C TRP A 448 -24.68 8.97 6.95
N ALA A 449 -24.57 8.89 8.28
CA ALA A 449 -25.28 7.92 9.12
C ALA A 449 -26.68 8.41 9.54
N VAL A 450 -27.20 9.48 8.93
CA VAL A 450 -28.57 9.98 9.19
C VAL A 450 -29.57 9.14 8.40
N ARG A 451 -30.48 8.47 9.12
CA ARG A 451 -31.69 7.90 8.50
C ARG A 451 -32.43 9.00 7.74
N LYS A 452 -32.51 8.90 6.41
CA LYS A 452 -33.52 9.67 5.68
C LYS A 452 -34.89 9.13 6.11
N PRO A 453 -35.84 9.98 6.55
CA PRO A 453 -37.20 9.53 6.71
C PRO A 453 -37.73 9.09 5.35
N GLU A 454 -38.41 7.95 5.31
CA GLU A 454 -39.15 7.44 4.15
C GLU A 454 -40.23 8.43 3.67
#